data_AF-A0A831WLU0-F1
#
_entry.id   AF-A0A831WLU0-F1
#
_cell.length_a   1.000
_cell.length_b   1.000
_cell.length_c   1.000
_cell.angle_alpha   90.00
_cell.angle_beta   90.00
_cell.angle_gamma   90.00
#
_symmetry.space_group_name_H-M   'P 1'
#
loop_
_entity.id
_entity.type
_entity.pdbx_description
1 polymer ?
#
loop_
_entity_poly.entity_id
_entity_poly.type
_entity_poly.pdbx_seq_one_letter_code
_entity_poly.pdbx_strand_id
1 'polypeptide(L)'
;MAKRKVIIMGAAGRDFHNFNTVFRDNGNYDVVCFTATQIPSIEQRTYPPELASKLYPKGIPIYPESQLKELIEKYDVDEVVLAYSDLSYDYVMHRAAIVNAAGA
;
A
#
# COMPACT_ATOMS: atom_id res chain seq x y z
N MET A 1 20.71 -6.47 -3.94
CA MET A 1 20.08 -5.14 -4.04
C MET A 1 19.15 -4.96 -2.85
N ALA A 2 18.92 -3.73 -2.40
CA ALA A 2 17.90 -3.47 -1.37
C ALA A 2 16.52 -3.82 -1.94
N LYS A 3 15.59 -4.30 -1.10
CA LYS A 3 14.21 -4.54 -1.50
C LYS A 3 13.54 -3.20 -1.79
N ARG A 4 12.70 -3.15 -2.83
CA ARG A 4 11.86 -1.99 -3.12
C ARG A 4 10.73 -1.90 -2.10
N LYS A 5 10.63 -0.79 -1.37
CA LYS A 5 9.56 -0.55 -0.40
C LYS A 5 8.34 0.02 -1.10
N VAL A 6 7.19 -0.61 -0.88
CA VAL A 6 5.96 -0.32 -1.62
C VAL A 6 4.81 -0.04 -0.67
N ILE A 7 4.03 0.99 -0.97
CA ILE A 7 2.68 1.15 -0.43
C ILE A 7 1.67 0.73 -1.50
N ILE A 8 0.65 -0.05 -1.12
CA ILE A 8 -0.46 -0.38 -2.01
C ILE A 8 -1.72 0.36 -1.55
N MET A 9 -2.24 1.26 -2.38
CA MET A 9 -3.45 2.03 -2.09
C MET A 9 -4.68 1.31 -2.64
N GLY A 10 -5.73 1.09 -1.84
CA GLY A 10 -6.96 0.45 -2.30
C GLY A 10 -8.10 0.42 -1.27
N ALA A 11 -9.11 -0.42 -1.51
CA ALA A 11 -10.27 -0.58 -0.65
C ALA A 11 -10.65 -2.07 -0.47
N ALA A 12 -9.71 -2.87 0.04
CA ALA A 12 -9.94 -4.26 0.45
C ALA A 12 -10.45 -5.20 -0.65
N GLY A 13 -9.94 -5.02 -1.86
CA GLY A 13 -10.26 -5.84 -3.03
C GLY A 13 -9.03 -6.02 -3.90
N ARG A 14 -8.88 -5.14 -4.90
CA ARG A 14 -7.80 -5.22 -5.88
C ARG A 14 -6.41 -4.99 -5.28
N ASP A 15 -6.28 -4.18 -4.24
CA ASP A 15 -5.05 -4.05 -3.44
C ASP A 15 -4.55 -5.40 -2.90
N PHE A 16 -5.42 -6.14 -2.20
CA PHE A 16 -5.08 -7.47 -1.67
C PHE A 16 -4.86 -8.48 -2.80
N HIS A 17 -5.60 -8.38 -3.90
CA HIS A 17 -5.37 -9.23 -5.06
C HIS A 17 -3.99 -8.98 -5.71
N ASN A 18 -3.62 -7.71 -5.92
CA ASN A 18 -2.32 -7.31 -6.44
C ASN A 18 -1.20 -7.81 -5.51
N PHE A 19 -1.36 -7.62 -4.19
CA PHE A 19 -0.44 -8.18 -3.19
C PHE A 19 -0.25 -9.69 -3.37
N ASN A 20 -1.34 -10.45 -3.38
CA ASN A 20 -1.31 -11.91 -3.46
C ASN A 20 -0.69 -12.46 -4.74
N THR A 21 -0.82 -11.73 -5.85
CA THR A 21 -0.40 -12.21 -7.18
C THR A 21 1.00 -11.73 -7.58
N VAL A 22 1.43 -10.55 -7.12
CA VAL A 22 2.69 -9.93 -7.56
C VAL A 22 3.73 -9.85 -6.44
N PHE A 23 3.31 -9.58 -5.20
CA PHE A 23 4.20 -9.15 -4.11
C PHE A 23 4.42 -10.20 -3.02
N ARG A 24 3.41 -11.03 -2.71
CA ARG A 24 3.35 -11.87 -1.51
C ARG A 24 4.59 -12.73 -1.28
N ASP A 25 5.07 -13.42 -2.31
CA ASP A 25 6.21 -14.34 -2.23
C ASP A 25 7.44 -13.79 -2.98
N ASN A 26 7.45 -12.50 -3.29
CA ASN A 26 8.47 -11.86 -4.12
C ASN A 26 9.49 -11.11 -3.25
N GLY A 27 10.66 -11.72 -3.06
CA GLY A 27 11.74 -11.17 -2.25
C GLY A 27 12.36 -9.86 -2.75
N ASN A 28 12.01 -9.40 -3.95
CA ASN A 28 12.46 -8.11 -4.48
C ASN A 28 11.70 -6.91 -3.90
N TYR A 29 10.56 -7.15 -3.24
CA TYR A 29 9.67 -6.12 -2.72
C TYR A 29 9.47 -6.26 -1.21
N ASP A 30 9.17 -5.14 -0.59
CA ASP A 30 8.75 -5.03 0.81
C ASP A 30 7.50 -4.14 0.86
N VAL A 31 6.32 -4.74 0.94
CA VAL A 31 5.05 -4.02 1.06
C VAL A 31 4.89 -3.55 2.50
N VAL A 32 5.22 -2.29 2.74
CA VAL A 32 5.33 -1.73 4.10
C VAL A 32 3.97 -1.45 4.75
N CYS A 33 2.97 -1.11 3.92
CA CYS A 33 1.58 -0.97 4.36
C CYS A 33 0.61 -0.99 3.17
N PHE A 34 -0.65 -1.23 3.50
CA PHE A 34 -1.78 -0.82 2.66
C PHE A 34 -2.30 0.54 3.14
N THR A 35 -2.90 1.30 2.23
CA THR A 35 -3.75 2.43 2.63
C THR A 35 -5.17 2.22 2.14
N ALA A 36 -6.14 2.65 2.93
CA ALA A 36 -7.53 2.56 2.56
C ALA A 36 -8.33 3.83 2.87
N THR A 37 -9.42 3.97 2.12
CA THR A 37 -10.50 4.93 2.34
C THR A 37 -11.83 4.16 2.24
N GLN A 38 -12.95 4.80 2.59
CA GLN A 38 -14.33 4.31 2.38
C GLN A 38 -14.83 3.14 3.26
N ILE A 39 -13.97 2.29 3.82
CA ILE A 39 -14.43 1.17 4.68
C ILE A 39 -14.24 1.56 6.16
N PRO A 40 -15.32 1.69 6.95
CA PRO A 40 -15.21 2.03 8.37
C PRO A 40 -14.33 1.03 9.13
N SER A 41 -13.37 1.57 9.90
CA SER A 41 -12.50 0.81 10.82
C SER A 41 -11.54 -0.17 10.14
N ILE A 42 -11.35 -0.10 8.81
CA ILE A 42 -10.36 -0.95 8.13
C ILE A 42 -8.93 -0.52 8.44
N GLU A 43 -8.72 0.77 8.67
CA GLU A 43 -7.45 1.39 9.05
C GLU A 43 -6.94 0.95 10.43
N GLN A 44 -7.75 0.22 11.18
CA GLN A 44 -7.39 -0.37 12.47
C GLN A 44 -7.06 -1.86 12.35
N ARG A 45 -7.10 -2.40 11.13
CA ARG A 45 -6.84 -3.81 10.84
C ARG A 45 -5.45 -4.00 10.26
N THR A 46 -5.01 -5.25 10.31
CA THR A 46 -3.77 -5.73 9.70
C THR A 46 -4.16 -6.78 8.66
N TYR A 47 -3.54 -6.73 7.48
CA TYR A 47 -3.61 -7.84 6.53
C TYR A 47 -2.98 -9.08 7.19
N PRO A 48 -3.74 -10.17 7.37
CA PRO A 48 -3.41 -11.20 8.33
C PRO A 48 -2.11 -11.95 7.98
N PRO A 49 -1.22 -12.23 8.94
CA PRO A 49 0.01 -12.99 8.71
C PRO A 49 -0.23 -14.36 8.06
N GLU A 50 -1.36 -15.00 8.37
CA GLU A 50 -1.75 -16.30 7.82
C GLU A 50 -1.95 -16.26 6.29
N LEU A 51 -2.21 -15.07 5.73
CA LEU A 51 -2.32 -14.83 4.29
C LEU A 51 -1.08 -14.13 3.70
N ALA A 52 -0.20 -13.59 4.54
CA ALA A 52 0.86 -12.66 4.14
C ALA A 52 2.21 -13.32 3.84
N SER A 53 2.30 -14.64 3.65
CA SER A 53 3.58 -15.35 3.42
C SER A 53 4.59 -15.24 4.58
N LYS A 54 5.63 -16.08 4.52
CA LYS A 54 6.74 -16.09 5.48
C LYS A 54 7.54 -14.78 5.47
N LEU A 55 7.42 -13.98 4.41
CA LEU A 55 8.06 -12.67 4.30
C LEU A 55 7.42 -11.61 5.22
N TYR A 56 6.16 -11.80 5.63
CA TYR A 56 5.43 -10.85 6.46
C TYR A 56 4.84 -11.52 7.72
N PRO A 57 5.68 -11.99 8.65
CA PRO A 57 5.26 -12.79 9.81
C PRO A 57 4.38 -12.03 10.82
N LYS A 58 4.31 -10.69 10.72
CA LYS A 58 3.45 -9.83 11.54
C LYS A 58 2.20 -9.35 10.78
N GLY A 59 1.98 -9.85 9.57
CA GLY A 59 1.03 -9.26 8.63
C GLY A 59 1.51 -7.91 8.11
N ILE A 60 0.62 -7.19 7.44
CA ILE A 60 0.91 -5.88 6.84
C ILE A 60 -0.11 -4.86 7.37
N PRO A 61 0.33 -3.74 7.97
CA PRO A 61 -0.59 -2.76 8.54
C PRO A 61 -1.40 -2.06 7.45
N ILE A 62 -2.61 -1.63 7.81
CA ILE A 62 -3.49 -0.83 6.95
C ILE A 62 -3.64 0.54 7.61
N TYR A 63 -3.41 1.62 6.86
CA TYR A 63 -3.51 2.99 7.37
C TYR A 63 -4.55 3.83 6.60
N PRO A 64 -4.99 4.97 7.15
CA PRO A 64 -5.80 5.92 6.40
C PRO A 64 -5.03 6.47 5.20
N GLU A 65 -5.69 6.57 4.04
CA GLU A 65 -5.11 7.18 2.85
C GLU A 65 -4.69 8.65 3.06
N SER A 66 -5.33 9.36 4.00
CA SER A 66 -4.96 10.73 4.36
C SER A 66 -3.53 10.84 4.92
N GLN A 67 -2.96 9.76 5.44
CA GLN A 67 -1.59 9.72 5.96
C GLN A 67 -0.55 9.39 4.88
N LEU A 68 -0.93 9.23 3.61
CA LEU A 68 -0.05 8.74 2.54
C LEU A 68 1.33 9.43 2.51
N LYS A 69 1.36 10.77 2.57
CA LYS A 69 2.61 11.53 2.56
C LYS A 69 3.50 11.19 3.77
N GLU A 70 2.92 11.19 4.96
CA GLU A 70 3.65 10.87 6.21
C GLU A 70 4.16 9.44 6.19
N LEU A 71 3.40 8.50 5.63
CA LEU A 71 3.79 7.10 5.48
C LEU A 71 4.95 6.93 4.50
N ILE A 72 4.94 7.65 3.38
CA ILE A 72 6.06 7.66 2.41
C ILE A 72 7.34 8.10 3.10
N GLU A 73 7.31 9.22 3.83
CA GLU A 73 8.47 9.76 4.55
C GLU A 73 8.92 8.82 5.68
N LYS A 74 7.97 8.29 6.46
CA LYS A 74 8.23 7.41 7.61
C LYS A 74 8.90 6.09 7.21
N TYR A 75 8.42 5.48 6.13
CA TYR A 75 8.92 4.18 5.68
C TYR A 75 10.02 4.29 4.63
N ASP A 76 10.30 5.49 4.10
CA ASP A 76 11.28 5.73 3.03
C ASP A 76 10.93 4.84 1.82
N VAL A 77 9.74 5.10 1.27
CA VAL A 77 9.05 4.31 0.23
C VAL A 77 9.62 4.62 -1.16
N ASP A 78 9.75 3.59 -2.00
CA ASP A 78 10.27 3.71 -3.37
C ASP A 78 9.17 3.79 -4.43
N GLU A 79 7.97 3.25 -4.15
CA GLU A 79 6.88 3.18 -5.10
C GLU A 79 5.51 3.12 -4.39
N VAL A 80 4.51 3.78 -4.97
CA VAL A 80 3.11 3.65 -4.54
C VAL A 80 2.26 3.06 -5.65
N VAL A 81 1.61 1.93 -5.36
CA VAL A 81 0.75 1.21 -6.31
C VAL A 81 -0.71 1.61 -6.08
N LEU A 82 -1.30 2.31 -7.05
CA LEU A 82 -2.71 2.65 -7.04
C LEU A 82 -3.56 1.46 -7.51
N ALA A 83 -4.32 0.85 -6.59
CA ALA A 83 -5.11 -0.35 -6.83
C ALA A 83 -6.64 -0.12 -6.72
N TYR A 84 -7.10 1.13 -6.76
CA TYR A 84 -8.53 1.44 -6.97
C TYR A 84 -8.95 1.17 -8.43
N SER A 85 -10.26 1.04 -8.69
CA SER A 85 -10.81 0.73 -10.03
C SER A 85 -11.75 1.80 -10.59
N ASP A 86 -12.22 2.72 -9.76
CA ASP A 86 -13.37 3.60 -10.00
C ASP A 86 -13.11 5.03 -9.50
N LEU A 87 -11.92 5.56 -9.78
CA LEU A 87 -11.54 6.92 -9.42
C LEU A 87 -11.65 7.88 -10.60
N SER A 88 -11.95 9.15 -10.29
CA SER A 88 -11.82 10.22 -11.28
C SER A 88 -10.36 10.49 -11.61
N TYR A 89 -10.12 11.02 -12.81
CA TYR A 89 -8.79 11.47 -13.22
C TYR A 89 -8.16 12.44 -12.21
N ASP A 90 -8.92 13.43 -11.76
CA ASP A 90 -8.44 14.45 -10.81
C ASP A 90 -7.95 13.83 -9.50
N TYR A 91 -8.65 12.81 -8.99
CA TYR A 91 -8.23 12.12 -7.79
C TYR A 91 -6.91 11.37 -8.01
N VAL A 92 -6.81 10.60 -9.10
CA VAL A 92 -5.60 9.83 -9.44
C VAL A 92 -4.41 10.77 -9.57
N MET A 93 -4.57 11.87 -10.31
CA MET A 93 -3.48 12.83 -10.54
C MET A 93 -3.09 13.59 -9.29
N HIS A 94 -4.05 13.92 -8.41
CA HIS A 94 -3.72 14.54 -7.13
C HIS A 94 -2.89 13.61 -6.23
N ARG A 95 -3.23 12.31 -6.19
CA ARG A 95 -2.43 11.32 -5.45
C ARG A 95 -1.05 11.12 -6.07
N ALA A 96 -0.95 11.01 -7.39
CA ALA A 96 0.34 10.93 -8.07
C ALA A 96 1.24 12.14 -7.78
N ALA A 97 0.68 13.36 -7.76
CA ALA A 97 1.43 14.56 -7.43
C ALA A 97 1.98 14.55 -5.98
N ILE A 98 1.18 14.08 -5.01
CA ILE A 98 1.62 13.92 -3.61
C ILE A 98 2.78 12.91 -3.51
N VAL A 99 2.64 11.75 -4.18
CA VAL A 99 3.65 10.69 -4.18
C VAL A 99 4.98 11.20 -4.76
N ASN A 100 4.94 11.78 -5.96
CA ASN A 100 6.11 12.33 -6.63
C ASN A 100 6.78 13.45 -5.80
N ALA A 101 5.99 14.32 -5.16
CA ALA A 101 6.52 15.39 -4.32
C ALA A 101 7.19 14.87 -3.03
N ALA A 102 6.79 13.69 -2.57
CA ALA A 102 7.40 13.01 -1.42
C ALA A 102 8.63 12.16 -1.79
N GLY A 103 8.96 12.05 -3.08
CA GLY A 103 10.16 11.34 -3.56
C GLY A 103 10.00 9.83 -3.76
N ALA A 104 8.75 9.34 -3.77
CA ALA A 104 8.38 7.97 -4.10
C ALA A 104 7.75 7.85 -5.50
#